data_AF-A0A7D6ZGW8-F1
#
_entry.id   AF-A0A7D6ZGW8-F1
#
_cell.length_a   1.000
_cell.length_b   1.000
_cell.length_c   1.000
_cell.angle_alpha   90.00
_cell.angle_beta   90.00
_cell.angle_gamma   90.00
#
_symmetry.space_group_name_H-M   'P 1'
#
loop_
_entity.id
_entity.type
_entity.pdbx_description
1 polymer ?
#
loop_
_entity_poly.entity_id
_entity_poly.type
_entity_poly.pdbx_seq_one_letter_code
_entity_poly.pdbx_strand_id
1 'polypeptide(L)'
;MRTTATLLALAATAALTATAPTALAAPNTGSSGGSSGTSCNPRSNADQLFLKKSNYDEKSCSVQDSAIRLAQSQCRWLDAHGNSAANHIKLAEDSRDTLKYPYTFLNAAILAYCPQYDL
;
A
#
# COMPACT_ATOMS: atom_id res chain seq x y z
N MET A 1 36.52 -22.18 -27.83
CA MET A 1 37.48 -21.48 -26.95
C MET A 1 38.44 -20.67 -27.82
N ARG A 2 38.35 -19.35 -27.80
CA ARG A 2 39.34 -18.45 -28.43
C ARG A 2 39.47 -17.22 -27.54
N THR A 3 40.61 -17.15 -26.87
CA THR A 3 41.07 -16.07 -26.01
C THR A 3 41.76 -15.02 -26.87
N THR A 4 41.31 -13.77 -26.77
CA THR A 4 42.07 -12.62 -27.27
C THR A 4 42.25 -11.65 -26.11
N ALA A 5 43.42 -11.75 -25.51
CA ALA A 5 43.95 -10.79 -24.56
C ALA A 5 44.68 -9.70 -25.35
N THR A 6 44.37 -8.44 -25.07
CA THR A 6 45.23 -7.30 -25.41
C THR A 6 45.15 -6.28 -24.29
N LEU A 7 46.25 -6.21 -23.54
CA LEU A 7 46.57 -5.19 -22.55
C LEU A 7 46.97 -3.91 -23.28
N LEU A 8 46.35 -2.78 -22.93
CA LEU A 8 46.97 -1.46 -23.10
C LEU A 8 46.81 -0.69 -21.80
N ALA A 9 47.95 -0.45 -21.15
CA ALA A 9 48.09 0.46 -20.02
C ALA A 9 48.40 1.86 -20.56
N LEU A 10 47.66 2.88 -20.11
CA LEU A 10 48.14 4.25 -20.06
C LEU A 10 47.70 4.89 -18.74
N ALA A 11 48.70 5.22 -17.93
CA ALA A 11 48.57 6.04 -16.75
C ALA A 11 48.46 7.52 -17.14
N ALA A 12 47.59 8.27 -16.47
CA ALA A 12 47.67 9.73 -16.43
C ALA A 12 47.12 10.27 -15.10
N THR A 13 48.06 10.87 -14.37
CA THR A 13 48.02 11.83 -13.26
C THR A 13 46.73 12.57 -12.90
N ALA A 14 46.40 12.46 -11.61
CA ALA A 14 45.83 13.42 -10.64
C ALA A 14 45.13 14.71 -11.10
N ALA A 15 43.90 14.88 -10.60
CA ALA A 15 43.41 16.14 -10.05
C ALA A 15 42.51 15.84 -8.83
N LEU A 16 42.99 16.06 -7.61
CA LEU A 16 42.13 16.11 -6.43
C LEU A 16 41.41 17.46 -6.43
N THR A 17 40.22 17.51 -7.02
CA THR A 17 39.29 18.60 -6.77
C THR A 17 38.51 18.27 -5.50
N ALA A 18 38.99 18.77 -4.36
CA ALA A 18 38.22 18.82 -3.13
C ALA A 18 37.10 19.87 -3.29
N THR A 19 35.98 19.47 -3.90
CA THR A 19 34.74 20.22 -3.77
C THR A 19 34.09 19.82 -2.46
N ALA A 20 34.15 20.73 -1.48
CA ALA A 20 33.34 20.64 -0.27
C ALA A 20 31.87 20.39 -0.66
N PRO A 21 31.14 19.50 0.00
CA PRO A 21 29.69 19.46 -0.17
C PRO A 21 29.16 20.82 0.31
N THR A 22 28.69 21.63 -0.63
CA THR A 22 27.68 22.64 -0.33
C THR A 22 26.56 21.88 0.36
N ALA A 23 26.40 22.12 1.66
CA ALA A 23 25.25 21.67 2.40
C ALA A 23 24.02 22.20 1.64
N LEU A 24 23.35 21.33 0.89
CA LEU A 24 22.00 21.60 0.45
C LEU A 24 21.21 21.78 1.73
N ALA A 25 20.83 23.02 2.03
CA ALA A 25 19.70 23.27 2.90
C ALA A 25 18.59 22.34 2.41
N ALA A 26 18.13 21.44 3.29
CA ALA A 26 17.02 20.56 3.00
C ALA A 26 15.91 21.41 2.38
N PRO A 27 15.29 21.01 1.26
CA PRO A 27 14.12 21.72 0.79
C PRO A 27 13.15 21.73 1.97
N ASN A 28 12.72 22.93 2.36
CA ASN A 28 11.57 23.08 3.21
C ASN A 28 10.40 22.51 2.42
N THR A 29 10.20 21.19 2.47
CA THR A 29 8.93 20.58 2.12
C THR A 29 8.01 20.89 3.30
N GLY A 30 7.78 22.19 3.51
CA GLY A 30 6.57 22.66 4.14
C GLY A 30 5.47 22.08 3.26
N SER A 31 4.88 20.99 3.74
CA SER A 31 3.68 20.46 3.13
C SER A 31 2.57 21.43 3.50
N SER A 32 2.54 22.57 2.82
CA SER A 32 1.35 23.39 2.66
C SER A 32 0.45 22.69 1.63
N GLY A 33 0.03 21.46 1.97
CA GLY A 33 -1.06 20.76 1.31
C GLY A 33 -2.38 21.28 1.85
N GLY A 34 -2.57 22.59 1.85
CA GLY A 34 -3.89 23.18 1.94
C GLY A 34 -4.57 22.98 0.59
N SER A 35 -5.43 21.98 0.50
CA SER A 35 -6.49 22.00 -0.51
C SER A 35 -7.82 21.99 0.22
N SER A 36 -8.41 23.17 0.22
CA SER A 36 -9.76 23.48 0.66
C SER A 36 -10.77 22.53 0.02
N GLY A 37 -11.49 21.80 0.87
CA GLY A 37 -12.80 21.19 0.61
C GLY A 37 -12.84 20.04 -0.39
N THR A 38 -12.99 18.80 0.09
CA THR A 38 -13.67 17.77 -0.69
C THR A 38 -14.18 16.70 0.26
N SER A 39 -15.47 16.75 0.58
CA SER A 39 -16.16 15.58 1.13
C SER A 39 -15.74 14.37 0.30
N CYS A 40 -15.38 13.25 0.95
CA CYS A 40 -15.06 12.02 0.21
C CYS A 40 -16.16 11.73 -0.81
N ASN A 41 -15.81 11.03 -1.90
CA ASN A 41 -16.82 10.54 -2.83
C ASN A 41 -17.99 9.91 -2.06
N PRO A 42 -19.24 10.10 -2.52
CA PRO A 42 -20.40 9.53 -1.85
C PRO A 42 -20.16 8.06 -1.51
N ARG A 43 -20.27 7.74 -0.22
CA ARG A 43 -20.02 6.39 0.31
C ARG A 43 -21.31 5.60 0.28
N SER A 44 -21.27 4.39 -0.28
CA SER A 44 -22.39 3.46 -0.13
C SER A 44 -22.55 3.03 1.34
N ASN A 45 -23.70 2.47 1.69
CA ASN A 45 -23.92 1.93 3.04
C ASN A 45 -22.89 0.82 3.38
N ALA A 46 -22.51 0.00 2.39
CA ALA A 46 -21.47 -1.01 2.55
C ALA A 46 -20.09 -0.37 2.83
N ASP A 47 -19.73 0.70 2.11
CA ASP A 47 -18.47 1.41 2.36
C ASP A 47 -18.44 2.01 3.77
N GLN A 48 -19.53 2.64 4.20
CA GLN A 48 -19.63 3.21 5.55
C GLN A 48 -19.52 2.13 6.63
N LEU A 49 -20.19 0.99 6.44
CA LEU A 49 -20.12 -0.15 7.35
C LEU A 49 -18.68 -0.67 7.45
N PHE A 50 -18.03 -0.91 6.29
CA PHE A 50 -16.66 -1.36 6.23
C PHE A 50 -15.70 -0.39 6.94
N LEU A 51 -15.76 0.91 6.61
CA LEU A 51 -14.87 1.93 7.16
C LEU A 51 -15.01 2.01 8.69
N LYS A 52 -16.23 1.99 9.20
CA LYS A 52 -16.50 2.00 10.65
C LYS A 52 -15.99 0.73 11.33
N LYS A 53 -16.26 -0.45 10.78
CA LYS A 53 -15.88 -1.74 11.39
C LYS A 53 -14.38 -2.02 11.30
N SER A 54 -13.70 -1.46 10.30
CA SER A 54 -12.25 -1.61 10.07
C SER A 54 -11.40 -0.52 10.73
N ASN A 55 -12.02 0.51 11.33
CA ASN A 55 -11.34 1.69 11.91
C ASN A 55 -10.60 2.54 10.85
N TYR A 56 -11.24 2.73 9.69
CA TYR A 56 -10.77 3.57 8.58
C TYR A 56 -11.63 4.81 8.33
N ASP A 57 -12.74 4.99 9.05
CA ASP A 57 -13.71 6.08 8.88
C ASP A 57 -13.13 7.48 9.13
N GLU A 58 -12.14 7.60 10.03
CA GLU A 58 -11.44 8.86 10.29
C GLU A 58 -10.18 9.06 9.42
N LYS A 59 -9.87 8.12 8.52
CA LYS A 59 -8.69 8.25 7.62
C LYS A 59 -8.97 9.22 6.48
N SER A 60 -7.92 9.72 5.84
CA SER A 60 -8.06 10.54 4.63
C SER A 60 -8.81 9.78 3.53
N CYS A 61 -9.55 10.48 2.67
CA CYS A 61 -10.34 9.85 1.62
C CYS A 61 -9.50 8.92 0.72
N SER A 62 -8.25 9.27 0.43
CA SER A 62 -7.34 8.43 -0.36
C SER A 62 -7.00 7.09 0.32
N VAL A 63 -6.85 7.09 1.65
CA VAL A 63 -6.61 5.89 2.44
C VAL A 63 -7.89 5.06 2.53
N GLN A 64 -9.05 5.70 2.72
CA GLN A 64 -10.34 5.03 2.67
C GLN A 64 -10.59 4.34 1.33
N ASP A 65 -10.35 5.02 0.21
CA ASP A 65 -10.55 4.47 -1.14
C ASP A 65 -9.65 3.26 -1.40
N SER A 66 -8.42 3.30 -0.87
CA SER A 66 -7.49 2.19 -0.97
C SER A 66 -7.92 1.00 -0.09
N ALA A 67 -8.40 1.28 1.12
CA ALA A 67 -8.95 0.25 2.00
C ALA A 67 -10.19 -0.41 1.38
N ILE A 68 -11.12 0.36 0.83
CA ILE A 68 -12.33 -0.15 0.16
C ILE A 68 -11.95 -1.05 -1.01
N ARG A 69 -11.03 -0.61 -1.89
CA ARG A 69 -10.56 -1.41 -3.03
C ARG A 69 -9.95 -2.74 -2.60
N LEU A 70 -9.11 -2.71 -1.56
CA LEU A 70 -8.48 -3.91 -1.01
C LEU A 70 -9.51 -4.86 -0.38
N ALA A 71 -10.49 -4.33 0.33
CA ALA A 71 -11.56 -5.12 0.93
C ALA A 71 -12.42 -5.82 -0.13
N GLN A 72 -12.81 -5.09 -1.18
CA GLN A 72 -13.53 -5.67 -2.32
C GLN A 72 -12.69 -6.72 -3.07
N SER A 73 -11.38 -6.53 -3.22
CA SER A 73 -10.52 -7.53 -3.87
C SER A 73 -10.35 -8.80 -3.04
N GLN A 74 -10.19 -8.67 -1.73
CA GLN A 74 -10.14 -9.83 -0.82
C GLN A 74 -11.43 -10.62 -0.88
N CYS A 75 -12.55 -9.91 -0.94
CA CYS A 75 -13.85 -10.54 -1.07
C CYS A 75 -14.03 -11.30 -2.40
N ARG A 76 -13.67 -10.69 -3.54
CA ARG A 76 -13.65 -11.40 -4.84
C ARG A 76 -12.73 -12.61 -4.84
N TRP A 77 -11.63 -12.54 -4.10
CA TRP A 77 -10.73 -13.69 -3.97
C TRP A 77 -11.40 -14.83 -3.18
N LEU A 78 -12.10 -14.52 -2.08
CA LEU A 78 -12.85 -15.50 -1.30
C LEU A 78 -14.01 -16.12 -2.09
N ASP A 79 -14.66 -15.33 -2.94
CA ASP A 79 -15.70 -15.82 -3.85
C ASP A 79 -15.15 -16.90 -4.81
N ALA A 80 -13.97 -16.66 -5.37
CA ALA A 80 -13.33 -17.58 -6.31
C ALA A 80 -12.67 -18.81 -5.65
N HIS A 81 -12.21 -18.70 -4.40
CA HIS A 81 -11.40 -19.74 -3.73
C HIS A 81 -12.13 -20.44 -2.57
N GLY A 82 -13.37 -20.03 -2.28
CA GLY A 82 -14.19 -20.53 -1.19
C GLY A 82 -14.07 -19.70 0.09
N ASN A 83 -15.21 -19.39 0.69
CA ASN A 83 -15.34 -18.57 1.89
C ASN A 83 -15.05 -19.35 3.19
N SER A 84 -13.93 -20.08 3.25
CA SER A 84 -13.58 -20.92 4.39
C SER A 84 -12.72 -20.20 5.45
N ALA A 85 -12.75 -20.68 6.69
CA ALA A 85 -11.91 -20.15 7.77
C ALA A 85 -10.41 -20.22 7.45
N ALA A 86 -9.94 -21.27 6.78
CA ALA A 86 -8.55 -21.40 6.36
C ALA A 86 -8.15 -20.30 5.36
N ASN A 87 -9.03 -19.99 4.41
CA ASN A 87 -8.84 -18.91 3.45
C ASN A 87 -8.91 -17.52 4.10
N HIS A 88 -9.72 -17.36 5.15
CA HIS A 88 -9.73 -16.13 5.94
C HIS A 88 -8.39 -15.91 6.65
N ILE A 89 -7.88 -16.93 7.33
CA ILE A 89 -6.57 -16.88 8.00
C ILE A 89 -5.49 -16.54 6.98
N LYS A 90 -5.50 -17.20 5.81
CA LYS A 90 -4.54 -16.93 4.75
C LYS A 90 -4.53 -15.45 4.33
N LEU A 91 -5.69 -14.86 4.02
CA LEU A 91 -5.76 -13.46 3.62
C LEU A 91 -5.31 -12.50 4.73
N ALA A 92 -5.66 -12.80 5.98
CA ALA A 92 -5.23 -11.99 7.11
C ALA A 92 -3.70 -12.06 7.30
N GLU A 93 -3.11 -13.26 7.24
CA GLU A 93 -1.66 -13.43 7.36
C GLU A 93 -0.91 -12.82 6.17
N ASP A 94 -1.41 -12.98 4.94
CA ASP A 94 -0.79 -12.40 3.73
C ASP A 94 -0.80 -10.86 3.76
N SER A 95 -1.70 -10.24 4.54
CA SER A 95 -1.84 -8.78 4.64
C SER A 95 -1.21 -8.17 5.90
N ARG A 96 -0.58 -8.97 6.77
CA ARG A 96 -0.04 -8.54 8.06
C ARG A 96 1.03 -7.44 7.98
N ASP A 97 1.80 -7.40 6.90
CA ASP A 97 2.86 -6.41 6.71
C ASP A 97 2.31 -5.06 6.21
N THR A 98 1.08 -5.05 5.71
CA THR A 98 0.41 -3.86 5.15
C THR A 98 -0.66 -3.31 6.11
N LEU A 99 -1.36 -4.18 6.83
CA LEU A 99 -2.48 -3.83 7.67
C LEU A 99 -2.13 -3.93 9.15
N LYS A 100 -2.47 -2.89 9.91
CA LYS A 100 -2.27 -2.88 11.37
C LYS A 100 -3.09 -3.95 12.09
N TYR A 101 -4.31 -4.22 11.58
CA TYR A 101 -5.25 -5.18 12.16
C TYR A 101 -5.86 -6.04 11.05
N PRO A 102 -5.10 -6.99 10.48
CA PRO A 102 -5.51 -7.72 9.27
C PRO A 102 -6.80 -8.53 9.49
N TYR A 103 -6.94 -9.19 10.64
CA TYR A 103 -8.15 -9.94 10.99
C TYR A 103 -9.39 -9.04 11.14
N THR A 104 -9.26 -7.89 11.81
CA THR A 104 -10.35 -6.91 11.95
C THR A 104 -10.76 -6.35 10.59
N PHE A 105 -9.78 -6.02 9.75
CA PHE A 105 -10.00 -5.53 8.40
C PHE A 105 -10.74 -6.56 7.55
N LEU A 106 -10.27 -7.80 7.53
CA LEU A 106 -10.87 -8.87 6.73
C LEU A 106 -12.29 -9.19 7.18
N ASN A 107 -12.52 -9.27 8.50
CA ASN A 107 -13.86 -9.47 9.02
C ASN A 107 -14.82 -8.33 8.61
N ALA A 108 -14.36 -7.08 8.67
CA ALA A 108 -15.14 -5.94 8.18
C ALA A 108 -15.41 -6.02 6.66
N ALA A 109 -14.44 -6.48 5.87
CA ALA A 109 -14.59 -6.67 4.44
C ALA A 109 -15.63 -7.75 4.10
N ILE A 110 -15.58 -8.89 4.80
CA ILE A 110 -16.54 -9.99 4.63
C ILE A 110 -17.95 -9.52 4.97
N LEU A 111 -18.11 -8.84 6.11
CA LEU A 111 -19.41 -8.33 6.56
C LEU A 111 -20.03 -7.31 5.59
N ALA A 112 -19.21 -6.49 4.95
CA ALA A 112 -19.69 -5.39 4.11
C ALA A 112 -19.85 -5.77 2.63
N TYR A 113 -18.97 -6.61 2.09
CA TYR A 113 -18.87 -6.83 0.64
C TYR A 113 -19.09 -8.28 0.22
N CYS A 114 -18.98 -9.25 1.11
CA CYS A 114 -19.06 -10.65 0.70
C CYS A 114 -20.47 -11.20 0.65
N PRO A 115 -20.75 -12.06 -0.36
CA PRO A 115 -21.99 -12.80 -0.38
C PRO A 115 -22.09 -13.62 0.91
N GLN A 116 -23.22 -13.52 1.59
CA GLN A 116 -23.51 -14.43 2.69
C GLN A 116 -23.90 -15.76 2.06
N TYR A 117 -22.97 -16.69 2.10
CA TYR A 117 -23.22 -18.08 1.75
C TYR A 117 -23.76 -18.77 2.99
N ASP A 118 -25.05 -19.13 2.98
CA ASP A 118 -25.61 -20.03 3.99
C ASP A 118 -24.82 -21.36 3.92
N LEU A 119 -24.22 -21.74 5.04
CA LEU A 119 -23.47 -23.00 5.23
C LEU A 119 -24.43 -24.18 5.39
#